data_AF-A0A4S4CVV9-F1
#
_entry.id   AF-A0A4S4CVV9-F1
#
_cell.length_a   1.000
_cell.length_b   1.000
_cell.length_c   1.000
_cell.angle_alpha   90.00
_cell.angle_beta   90.00
_cell.angle_gamma   90.00
#
_symmetry.space_group_name_H-M   'P 1'
#
loop_
_entity.id
_entity.type
_entity.pdbx_description
1 polymer ?
#
loop_
_entity_poly.entity_id
_entity_poly.type
_entity_poly.pdbx_seq_one_letter_code
_entity_poly.pdbx_strand_id
1 'polypeptide(L)'
;MTKMAGGEMLTQLGSTMAGLMFICAMFKQYFPFDLQNHIEQYAHKLIGLVYPYIQITFHEYSGDGFERSKAYAAIERYLSTNSSSRAKRLKADMVRDSKSLILSMDDHEEITDEFRGIKLKWASRKNTPNRQVISFYGDNDEKLYYKLTFHRRHREIVTGTYLNHVMEEGKAIGVKSRQRKIFTNNRGEQRVGSRRTMWSHVVFEHPATFDTLAMEPKKKQEIINDLITFTKSKDYYKKIGKAWKRGYLLFGPPGTGKSTMIAAMANLIEYDIYDLELTAVKDNSELRKLLIDTSGKSIIVIEDIDCSLDLTGQRKKKEKEKGEKKDGDKANPIEEEKKKKDAEDSKDSKVTLSGLLNFIDGLWSACGGEKIIVFTTNYVEKLDPALIRRGRMDKHIEMSYCSFEAFKVLARNYLDLESHDSFETIRGLLEENKITPADVAENLMPKSSEEDADTCLKNLMEAIERLKEEARLKAEEEEKAKAEEEEERLKAEKEKEKEKEQKSAEEEKEKKASVAEVKENGVIT
;
A
#
# COMPACT_ATOMS: atom_id res chain seq x y z
N MET A 1 -78.41 6.43 -33.43
CA MET A 1 -78.55 5.35 -32.44
C MET A 1 -77.32 4.46 -32.52
N THR A 2 -76.24 4.84 -31.83
CA THR A 2 -74.97 4.08 -31.79
C THR A 2 -74.29 4.45 -30.49
N LYS A 3 -74.79 3.89 -29.37
CA LYS A 3 -74.21 4.09 -28.03
C LYS A 3 -74.59 2.94 -27.08
N MET A 4 -74.45 1.68 -27.50
CA MET A 4 -74.55 0.50 -26.62
C MET A 4 -73.72 -0.65 -27.20
N ALA A 5 -72.39 -0.56 -27.13
CA ALA A 5 -71.50 -1.68 -27.51
C ALA A 5 -70.24 -1.76 -26.63
N GLY A 6 -69.72 -0.62 -26.16
CA GLY A 6 -68.57 -0.60 -25.25
C GLY A 6 -68.86 -1.07 -23.82
N GLY A 7 -70.10 -0.89 -23.34
CA GLY A 7 -70.51 -1.32 -22.00
C GLY A 7 -70.59 -2.84 -21.87
N GLU A 8 -71.16 -3.51 -22.88
CA GLU A 8 -71.35 -4.96 -22.90
C GLU A 8 -70.02 -5.73 -22.93
N MET A 9 -69.05 -5.23 -23.70
CA MET A 9 -67.71 -5.84 -23.81
C MET A 9 -66.93 -5.72 -22.49
N LEU A 10 -67.06 -4.58 -21.79
CA LEU A 10 -66.41 -4.35 -20.50
C LEU A 10 -67.08 -5.15 -19.37
N THR A 11 -68.41 -5.33 -19.43
CA THR A 11 -69.13 -6.21 -18.50
C THR A 11 -68.86 -7.68 -18.76
N GLN A 12 -68.66 -8.11 -20.02
CA GLN A 12 -68.23 -9.48 -20.35
C GLN A 12 -66.79 -9.77 -19.90
N LEU A 13 -65.87 -8.81 -20.09
CA LEU A 13 -64.52 -8.90 -19.52
C LEU A 13 -64.54 -8.92 -17.98
N GLY A 14 -65.41 -8.11 -17.37
CA GLY A 14 -65.62 -8.09 -15.93
C GLY A 14 -66.20 -9.41 -15.40
N SER A 15 -67.20 -10.00 -16.07
CA SER A 15 -67.82 -11.26 -15.63
C SER A 15 -66.92 -12.47 -15.86
N THR A 16 -66.11 -12.46 -16.93
CA THR A 16 -65.12 -13.51 -17.18
C THR A 16 -63.94 -13.43 -16.21
N MET A 17 -63.46 -12.23 -15.87
CA MET A 17 -62.48 -12.03 -14.81
C MET A 17 -63.03 -12.39 -13.43
N ALA A 18 -64.28 -12.02 -13.11
CA ALA A 18 -64.92 -12.39 -11.86
C ALA A 18 -65.14 -13.91 -11.76
N GLY A 19 -65.54 -14.55 -12.86
CA GLY A 19 -65.64 -16.01 -12.96
C GLY A 19 -64.29 -16.71 -12.77
N LEU A 20 -63.22 -16.20 -13.39
CA LEU A 20 -61.86 -16.70 -13.20
C LEU A 20 -61.37 -16.51 -11.75
N MET A 21 -61.62 -15.35 -11.14
CA MET A 21 -61.28 -15.09 -9.75
C MET A 21 -62.07 -15.98 -8.79
N PHE A 22 -63.34 -16.24 -9.07
CA PHE A 22 -64.17 -17.15 -8.29
C PHE A 22 -63.70 -18.60 -8.42
N ILE A 23 -63.35 -19.03 -9.64
CA ILE A 23 -62.75 -20.35 -9.87
C ILE A 23 -61.40 -20.47 -9.15
N CYS A 24 -60.54 -19.45 -9.22
CA CYS A 24 -59.26 -19.44 -8.50
C CYS A 24 -59.44 -19.42 -6.97
N ALA A 25 -60.46 -18.71 -6.45
CA ALA A 25 -60.78 -18.69 -5.03
C ALA A 25 -61.32 -20.05 -4.55
N MET A 26 -62.21 -20.66 -5.34
CA MET A 26 -62.71 -22.03 -5.11
C MET A 26 -61.57 -23.06 -5.16
N PHE A 27 -60.64 -22.90 -6.10
CA PHE A 27 -59.45 -23.74 -6.21
C PHE A 27 -58.57 -23.61 -4.96
N LYS A 28 -58.38 -22.38 -4.45
CA LYS A 28 -57.63 -22.14 -3.20
C LYS A 28 -58.33 -22.68 -1.95
N GLN A 29 -59.66 -22.74 -1.94
CA GLN A 29 -60.46 -23.15 -0.80
C GLN A 29 -60.67 -24.66 -0.70
N TYR A 30 -60.65 -25.38 -1.84
CA TYR A 30 -60.91 -26.83 -1.89
C TYR A 30 -59.68 -27.71 -2.19
N PHE A 31 -58.58 -27.17 -2.74
CA PHE A 31 -57.37 -27.96 -2.96
C PHE A 31 -56.41 -27.85 -1.77
N PRO A 32 -55.92 -28.97 -1.20
CA PRO A 32 -54.89 -28.98 -0.16
C PRO A 32 -53.65 -28.19 -0.59
N PHE A 33 -53.00 -27.52 0.36
CA PHE A 33 -51.82 -26.67 0.11
C PHE A 33 -50.70 -27.41 -0.64
N ASP A 34 -50.56 -28.72 -0.41
CA ASP A 34 -49.58 -29.58 -1.10
C ASP A 34 -49.87 -29.75 -2.60
N LEU A 35 -51.14 -29.84 -3.00
CA LEU A 35 -51.55 -29.93 -4.41
C LEU A 35 -51.40 -28.60 -5.13
N GLN A 36 -51.61 -27.47 -4.43
CA GLN A 36 -51.34 -26.13 -4.99
C GLN A 36 -49.85 -25.98 -5.31
N ASN A 37 -48.96 -26.38 -4.40
CA ASN A 37 -47.52 -26.39 -4.65
C ASN A 37 -47.13 -27.28 -5.83
N HIS A 38 -47.74 -28.46 -5.98
CA HIS A 38 -47.47 -29.32 -7.14
C HIS A 38 -47.97 -28.69 -8.45
N ILE A 39 -49.17 -28.11 -8.47
CA ILE A 39 -49.72 -27.44 -9.66
C ILE A 39 -48.89 -26.22 -10.03
N GLU A 40 -48.45 -25.42 -9.06
CA GLU A 40 -47.54 -24.29 -9.29
C GLU A 40 -46.20 -24.76 -9.87
N GLN A 41 -45.64 -25.87 -9.38
CA GLN A 41 -44.42 -26.45 -9.93
C GLN A 41 -44.60 -26.92 -11.39
N TYR A 42 -45.71 -27.58 -11.71
CA TYR A 42 -46.01 -28.01 -13.08
C TYR A 42 -46.36 -26.84 -14.01
N ALA A 43 -47.08 -25.84 -13.51
CA ALA A 43 -47.37 -24.60 -14.23
C ALA A 43 -46.08 -23.82 -14.52
N HIS A 44 -45.15 -23.71 -13.56
CA HIS A 44 -43.84 -23.12 -13.80
C HIS A 44 -43.01 -23.90 -14.83
N LYS A 45 -43.08 -25.24 -14.83
CA LYS A 45 -42.44 -26.08 -15.87
C LYS A 45 -43.04 -25.84 -17.27
N LEU A 46 -44.37 -25.75 -17.37
CA LEU A 46 -45.07 -25.47 -18.63
C LEU A 46 -44.83 -24.05 -19.13
N ILE A 47 -44.87 -23.05 -18.24
CA ILE A 47 -44.52 -21.66 -18.55
C ILE A 47 -43.06 -21.58 -19.02
N GLY A 48 -42.14 -22.33 -18.40
CA GLY A 48 -40.73 -22.39 -18.81
C GLY A 48 -40.49 -22.99 -20.21
N LEU A 49 -41.42 -23.80 -20.73
CA LEU A 49 -41.36 -24.33 -22.10
C LEU A 49 -41.79 -23.29 -23.14
N VAL A 50 -42.74 -22.42 -22.80
CA VAL A 50 -43.32 -21.43 -23.73
C VAL A 50 -42.67 -20.06 -23.59
N TYR A 51 -42.13 -19.73 -22.42
CA TYR A 51 -41.50 -18.44 -22.14
C TYR A 51 -40.05 -18.42 -22.66
N PRO A 52 -39.75 -17.63 -23.70
CA PRO A 52 -38.48 -17.74 -24.39
C PRO A 52 -37.36 -16.91 -23.74
N TYR A 53 -37.61 -16.29 -22.59
CA TYR A 53 -36.64 -15.42 -21.91
C TYR A 53 -36.00 -16.12 -20.71
N ILE A 54 -34.68 -15.94 -20.60
CA ILE A 54 -33.87 -16.34 -19.46
C ILE A 54 -33.72 -15.14 -18.54
N GLN A 55 -33.75 -15.42 -17.23
CA GLN A 55 -33.53 -14.44 -16.19
C GLN A 55 -32.33 -14.87 -15.33
N ILE A 56 -31.42 -13.94 -15.05
CA ILE A 56 -30.27 -14.15 -14.17
C ILE A 56 -30.33 -13.09 -13.07
N THR A 57 -30.20 -13.52 -11.81
CA THR A 57 -30.21 -12.63 -10.64
C THR A 57 -28.84 -12.54 -10.00
N PHE A 58 -28.45 -11.33 -9.62
CA PHE A 58 -27.20 -11.01 -8.95
C PHE A 58 -27.54 -10.32 -7.63
N HIS A 59 -27.41 -11.05 -6.53
CA HIS A 59 -27.70 -10.52 -5.19
C HIS A 59 -26.57 -9.62 -4.70
N GLU A 60 -26.94 -8.57 -3.95
CA GLU A 60 -25.98 -7.67 -3.33
C GLU A 60 -25.07 -8.39 -2.35
N TYR A 61 -25.61 -9.32 -1.57
CA TYR A 61 -24.85 -10.15 -0.63
C TYR A 61 -24.89 -11.61 -1.06
N SER A 62 -23.73 -12.28 -1.00
CA SER A 62 -23.60 -13.69 -1.33
C SER A 62 -23.88 -14.56 -0.10
N GLY A 63 -25.10 -15.12 0.02
CA GLY A 63 -25.46 -16.03 1.11
C GLY A 63 -25.66 -15.35 2.48
N ASP A 64 -25.43 -16.09 3.58
CA ASP A 64 -25.51 -15.62 4.98
C ASP A 64 -24.35 -14.69 5.41
N GLY A 65 -23.53 -14.24 4.46
CA GLY A 65 -22.41 -13.34 4.71
C GLY A 65 -22.78 -11.88 4.49
N PHE A 66 -22.26 -11.00 5.35
CA PHE A 66 -22.31 -9.54 5.18
C PHE A 66 -21.36 -9.00 4.08
N GLU A 67 -20.73 -9.88 3.28
CA GLU A 67 -19.83 -9.46 2.19
C GLU A 67 -20.60 -9.16 0.91
N ARG A 68 -20.50 -7.89 0.45
CA ARG A 68 -21.06 -7.44 -0.82
C ARG A 68 -20.43 -8.21 -1.98
N SER A 69 -21.27 -8.77 -2.85
CA SER A 69 -20.88 -9.53 -4.03
C SER A 69 -20.02 -8.66 -4.97
N LYS A 70 -18.82 -9.17 -5.30
CA LYS A 70 -17.93 -8.54 -6.28
C LYS A 70 -18.60 -8.41 -7.66
N ALA A 71 -19.51 -9.33 -8.00
CA ALA A 71 -20.28 -9.28 -9.23
C ALA A 71 -21.30 -8.14 -9.20
N TYR A 72 -22.05 -8.02 -8.11
CA TYR A 72 -23.02 -6.94 -7.92
C TYR A 72 -22.36 -5.55 -8.02
N ALA A 73 -21.25 -5.35 -7.30
CA ALA A 73 -20.54 -4.07 -7.30
C ALA A 73 -19.89 -3.72 -8.66
N ALA A 74 -19.56 -4.72 -9.49
CA ALA A 74 -19.07 -4.46 -10.85
C ALA A 74 -20.23 -4.06 -11.78
N ILE A 75 -21.34 -4.80 -11.72
CA ILE A 75 -22.55 -4.52 -12.50
C ILE A 75 -23.11 -3.14 -12.15
N GLU A 76 -23.21 -2.79 -10.87
CA GLU A 76 -23.67 -1.48 -10.40
C GLU A 76 -22.88 -0.35 -11.05
N ARG A 77 -21.54 -0.45 -11.10
CA ARG A 77 -20.66 0.57 -11.69
C ARG A 77 -20.78 0.66 -13.21
N TYR A 78 -20.93 -0.48 -13.87
CA TYR A 78 -21.17 -0.53 -15.31
C TYR A 78 -22.50 0.15 -15.64
N LEU A 79 -23.57 -0.21 -14.93
CA LEU A 79 -24.91 0.32 -15.17
C LEU A 79 -25.00 1.80 -14.78
N SER A 80 -24.39 2.24 -13.68
CA SER A 80 -24.38 3.66 -13.31
C SER A 80 -23.71 4.53 -14.38
N THR A 81 -22.59 4.07 -14.95
CA THR A 81 -21.83 4.86 -15.93
C THR A 81 -22.48 4.81 -17.31
N ASN A 82 -22.84 3.62 -17.78
CA ASN A 82 -23.35 3.43 -19.15
C ASN A 82 -24.87 3.72 -19.26
N SER A 83 -25.59 3.72 -18.14
CA SER A 83 -27.06 3.83 -18.13
C SER A 83 -27.61 5.07 -17.43
N SER A 84 -26.80 5.88 -16.75
CA SER A 84 -27.26 7.13 -16.13
C SER A 84 -27.87 8.12 -17.12
N SER A 85 -27.46 8.09 -18.39
CA SER A 85 -28.02 8.91 -19.46
C SER A 85 -29.36 8.41 -20.01
N ARG A 86 -29.72 7.14 -19.75
CA ARG A 86 -30.93 6.47 -20.27
C ARG A 86 -31.98 6.19 -19.21
N ALA A 87 -31.57 6.20 -17.94
CA ALA A 87 -32.43 6.13 -16.78
C ALA A 87 -33.38 7.35 -16.72
N LYS A 88 -34.63 7.11 -16.37
CA LYS A 88 -35.63 8.14 -16.04
C LYS A 88 -35.64 8.46 -14.55
N ARG A 89 -35.15 7.55 -13.68
CA ARG A 89 -35.11 7.71 -12.22
C ARG A 89 -33.74 7.30 -11.69
N LEU A 90 -33.00 8.26 -11.14
CA LEU A 90 -31.67 8.02 -10.59
C LEU A 90 -31.70 8.08 -9.07
N LYS A 91 -30.95 7.19 -8.45
CA LYS A 91 -30.58 7.25 -7.04
C LYS A 91 -29.19 7.85 -6.93
N ALA A 92 -28.98 8.72 -5.97
CA ALA A 92 -27.67 9.31 -5.70
C ALA A 92 -27.12 8.71 -4.40
N ASP A 93 -26.01 7.98 -4.49
CA ASP A 93 -25.32 7.42 -3.35
C ASP A 93 -23.91 8.03 -3.23
N MET A 94 -23.56 8.47 -2.03
CA MET A 94 -22.18 8.79 -1.68
C MET A 94 -21.49 7.51 -1.20
N VAL A 95 -20.50 7.03 -1.95
CA VAL A 95 -19.65 5.94 -1.47
C VAL A 95 -18.79 6.49 -0.34
N ARG A 96 -18.79 5.81 0.81
CA ARG A 96 -17.85 6.13 1.92
C ARG A 96 -16.44 6.21 1.32
N ASP A 97 -15.75 7.31 1.54
CA ASP A 97 -14.43 7.63 0.97
C ASP A 97 -14.43 8.02 -0.52
N SER A 98 -15.46 8.72 -1.00
CA SER A 98 -15.47 9.36 -2.32
C SER A 98 -15.99 10.80 -2.28
N LYS A 99 -15.32 11.72 -2.98
CA LYS A 99 -15.75 13.12 -3.16
C LYS A 99 -16.85 13.27 -4.23
N SER A 100 -17.11 12.23 -5.03
CA SER A 100 -18.06 12.29 -6.14
C SER A 100 -19.34 11.53 -5.82
N LEU A 101 -20.47 12.16 -6.12
CA LEU A 101 -21.79 11.57 -6.03
C LEU A 101 -21.92 10.51 -7.13
N ILE A 102 -22.13 9.24 -6.77
CA ILE A 102 -22.40 8.19 -7.76
C ILE A 102 -23.92 8.14 -7.99
N LEU A 103 -24.33 8.40 -9.22
CA LEU A 103 -25.71 8.24 -9.65
C LEU A 103 -25.93 6.79 -10.09
N SER A 104 -26.68 6.02 -9.30
CA SER A 104 -27.13 4.66 -9.60
C SER A 104 -28.58 4.66 -10.12
N MET A 105 -29.04 3.53 -10.66
CA MET A 105 -30.46 3.38 -11.03
C MET A 105 -31.32 3.32 -9.77
N ASP A 106 -32.50 3.95 -9.82
CA ASP A 106 -33.49 3.88 -8.74
C ASP A 106 -34.08 2.45 -8.61
N ASP A 107 -34.58 2.14 -7.41
CA ASP A 107 -35.20 0.86 -7.12
C ASP A 107 -36.44 0.69 -8.03
N HIS A 108 -36.54 -0.48 -8.69
CA HIS A 108 -37.60 -0.84 -9.65
C HIS A 108 -37.50 -0.20 -11.04
N GLU A 109 -36.40 0.48 -11.36
CA GLU A 109 -36.16 0.91 -12.74
C GLU A 109 -35.69 -0.24 -13.65
N GLU A 110 -36.20 -0.26 -14.89
CA GLU A 110 -35.75 -1.19 -15.94
C GLU A 110 -35.05 -0.43 -17.07
N ILE A 111 -33.84 -0.85 -17.41
CA ILE A 111 -33.03 -0.28 -18.49
C ILE A 111 -32.78 -1.33 -19.57
N THR A 112 -32.82 -0.90 -20.83
CA THR A 112 -32.42 -1.73 -21.96
C THR A 112 -31.00 -1.38 -22.38
N ASP A 113 -30.10 -2.35 -22.26
CA ASP A 113 -28.75 -2.32 -22.79
C ASP A 113 -28.69 -3.00 -24.17
N GLU A 114 -27.75 -2.60 -25.02
CA GLU A 114 -27.58 -3.16 -26.36
C GLU A 114 -26.13 -3.60 -26.58
N PHE A 115 -25.93 -4.90 -26.79
CA PHE A 115 -24.61 -5.48 -27.02
C PHE A 115 -24.61 -6.29 -28.31
N ARG A 116 -23.81 -5.85 -29.30
CA ARG A 116 -23.72 -6.49 -30.63
C ARG A 116 -25.09 -6.69 -31.30
N GLY A 117 -25.98 -5.72 -31.17
CA GLY A 117 -27.35 -5.76 -31.72
C GLY A 117 -28.36 -6.58 -30.88
N ILE A 118 -27.95 -7.14 -29.74
CA ILE A 118 -28.83 -7.88 -28.83
C ILE A 118 -29.33 -6.93 -27.75
N LYS A 119 -30.66 -6.83 -27.59
CA LYS A 119 -31.29 -6.06 -26.52
C LYS A 119 -31.40 -6.88 -25.23
N LEU A 120 -30.82 -6.37 -24.16
CA LEU A 120 -30.80 -6.98 -22.83
C LEU A 120 -31.51 -6.04 -21.85
N LYS A 121 -32.32 -6.59 -20.94
CA LYS A 121 -33.04 -5.77 -19.94
C LYS A 121 -32.44 -5.98 -18.56
N TRP A 122 -32.01 -4.91 -17.92
CA TRP A 122 -31.60 -4.87 -16.52
C TRP A 122 -32.70 -4.26 -15.67
N ALA A 123 -32.91 -4.81 -14.48
CA ALA A 123 -33.81 -4.25 -13.49
C ALA A 123 -33.16 -4.27 -12.10
N SER A 124 -33.24 -3.15 -11.37
CA SER A 124 -32.93 -3.12 -9.93
C SER A 124 -34.17 -3.54 -9.14
N ARG A 125 -34.07 -4.51 -8.23
CA ARG A 125 -35.21 -4.97 -7.43
C ARG A 125 -34.81 -5.20 -5.96
N LYS A 126 -35.77 -4.95 -5.07
CA LYS A 126 -35.71 -5.27 -3.64
C LYS A 126 -36.60 -6.45 -3.32
N ASN A 127 -36.12 -7.35 -2.48
CA ASN A 127 -36.96 -8.33 -1.80
C ASN A 127 -37.36 -7.78 -0.43
N THR A 128 -38.62 -7.39 -0.27
CA THR A 128 -39.22 -7.18 1.05
C THR A 128 -39.66 -8.55 1.60
N PRO A 129 -39.15 -9.01 2.75
CA PRO A 129 -39.68 -10.20 3.38
C PRO A 129 -41.15 -9.95 3.78
N ASN A 130 -42.06 -10.82 3.33
CA ASN A 130 -43.50 -10.72 3.59
C ASN A 130 -43.88 -11.13 5.03
N ARG A 131 -43.10 -10.67 6.03
CA ARG A 131 -43.34 -10.97 7.43
C ARG A 131 -43.26 -9.66 8.21
N GLN A 132 -44.42 -9.11 8.55
CA GLN A 132 -44.53 -8.04 9.55
C GLN A 132 -44.12 -8.61 10.91
N VAL A 133 -42.83 -8.63 11.20
CA VAL A 133 -42.31 -8.86 12.54
C VAL A 133 -41.79 -7.52 13.02
N ILE A 134 -42.39 -6.99 14.08
CA ILE A 134 -41.89 -5.80 14.76
C ILE A 134 -40.56 -6.21 15.42
N SER A 135 -39.43 -5.86 14.81
CA SER A 135 -38.12 -6.04 15.41
C SER A 135 -37.70 -4.76 16.15
N PHE A 136 -37.32 -4.91 17.43
CA PHE A 136 -36.79 -3.81 18.26
C PHE A 136 -35.31 -3.51 18.01
N TYR A 137 -34.68 -4.26 17.09
CA TYR A 137 -33.38 -3.98 16.49
C TYR A 137 -33.63 -3.82 14.99
N GLY A 138 -33.16 -2.71 14.41
CA GLY A 138 -33.41 -2.32 13.02
C GLY A 138 -32.72 -3.23 12.02
N ASP A 139 -33.27 -4.42 11.81
CA ASP A 139 -32.81 -5.42 10.85
C ASP A 139 -33.93 -5.73 9.84
N ASN A 140 -34.39 -4.67 9.14
CA ASN A 140 -35.08 -4.83 7.87
C ASN A 140 -34.00 -4.91 6.79
N ASP A 141 -33.35 -6.08 6.67
CA ASP A 141 -32.39 -6.37 5.62
C ASP A 141 -33.10 -6.44 4.26
N GLU A 142 -33.35 -5.28 3.66
CA GLU A 142 -33.81 -5.16 2.27
C GLU A 142 -32.74 -5.74 1.34
N LYS A 143 -32.93 -6.99 0.89
CA LYS A 143 -31.97 -7.65 -0.01
C LYS A 143 -32.13 -7.12 -1.43
N LEU A 144 -31.24 -6.21 -1.82
CA LEU A 144 -31.10 -5.68 -3.18
C LEU A 144 -30.53 -6.74 -4.14
N TYR A 145 -31.01 -6.74 -5.38
CA TYR A 145 -30.46 -7.56 -6.46
C TYR A 145 -30.69 -6.94 -7.83
N TYR A 146 -29.76 -7.20 -8.75
CA TYR A 146 -29.95 -6.92 -10.17
C TYR A 146 -30.51 -8.13 -10.89
N LYS A 147 -31.47 -7.89 -11.79
CA LYS A 147 -32.08 -8.92 -12.64
C LYS A 147 -31.80 -8.61 -14.10
N LEU A 148 -31.12 -9.53 -14.78
CA LEU A 148 -30.87 -9.51 -16.22
C LEU A 148 -31.88 -10.41 -16.93
N THR A 149 -32.57 -9.89 -17.95
CA THR A 149 -33.55 -10.62 -18.78
C THR A 149 -33.19 -10.55 -20.25
N PHE A 150 -33.14 -11.70 -20.94
CA PHE A 150 -32.79 -11.79 -22.36
C PHE A 150 -33.36 -13.06 -23.02
N HIS A 151 -33.41 -13.09 -24.35
CA HIS A 151 -33.98 -14.22 -25.09
C HIS A 151 -33.04 -15.44 -25.11
N ARG A 152 -33.59 -16.66 -24.92
CA ARG A 152 -32.83 -17.93 -24.81
C ARG A 152 -31.89 -18.21 -25.99
N ARG A 153 -32.23 -17.74 -27.20
CA ARG A 153 -31.38 -17.84 -28.40
C ARG A 153 -29.99 -17.23 -28.23
N HIS A 154 -29.84 -16.26 -27.33
CA HIS A 154 -28.57 -15.58 -27.10
C HIS A 154 -27.81 -16.09 -25.86
N ARG A 155 -28.25 -17.21 -25.24
CA ARG A 155 -27.68 -17.73 -23.99
C ARG A 155 -26.16 -17.77 -23.98
N GLU A 156 -25.55 -18.39 -24.98
CA GLU A 156 -24.09 -18.56 -25.02
C GLU A 156 -23.34 -17.24 -25.13
N ILE A 157 -23.83 -16.33 -25.98
CA ILE A 157 -23.25 -14.99 -26.16
C ILE A 157 -23.39 -14.19 -24.85
N VAL A 158 -24.54 -14.26 -24.19
CA VAL A 158 -24.81 -13.50 -22.97
C VAL A 158 -23.99 -14.04 -21.79
N THR A 159 -24.04 -15.35 -21.53
CA THR A 159 -23.33 -15.94 -20.39
C THR A 159 -21.81 -15.98 -20.59
N GLY A 160 -21.34 -16.09 -21.84
CA GLY A 160 -19.92 -16.19 -22.15
C GLY A 160 -19.24 -14.84 -22.41
N THR A 161 -19.85 -13.96 -23.22
CA THR A 161 -19.17 -12.73 -23.68
C THR A 161 -19.71 -11.47 -23.02
N TYR A 162 -21.03 -11.29 -22.96
CA TYR A 162 -21.63 -10.07 -22.42
C TYR A 162 -21.37 -9.93 -20.91
N LEU A 163 -21.63 -10.97 -20.12
CA LEU A 163 -21.37 -10.91 -18.68
C LEU A 163 -19.90 -10.65 -18.37
N ASN A 164 -18.97 -11.25 -19.12
CA ASN A 164 -17.54 -10.98 -18.94
C ASN A 164 -17.20 -9.52 -19.29
N HIS A 165 -17.75 -8.99 -20.38
CA HIS A 165 -17.60 -7.59 -20.75
C HIS A 165 -18.13 -6.64 -19.66
N VAL A 166 -19.36 -6.84 -19.17
CA VAL A 166 -19.95 -6.05 -18.07
C VAL A 166 -19.07 -6.12 -16.81
N MET A 167 -18.55 -7.30 -16.50
CA MET A 167 -17.68 -7.51 -15.34
C MET A 167 -16.30 -6.84 -15.51
N GLU A 168 -15.72 -6.87 -16.70
CA GLU A 168 -14.44 -6.23 -17.00
C GLU A 168 -14.57 -4.71 -17.05
N GLU A 169 -15.57 -4.17 -17.74
CA GLU A 169 -15.84 -2.74 -17.80
C GLU A 169 -16.22 -2.20 -16.43
N GLY A 170 -17.11 -2.86 -15.69
CA GLY A 170 -17.49 -2.47 -14.34
C GLY A 170 -16.31 -2.45 -13.37
N LYS A 171 -15.38 -3.40 -13.49
CA LYS A 171 -14.11 -3.39 -12.75
C LYS A 171 -13.20 -2.25 -13.20
N ALA A 172 -13.09 -2.00 -14.50
CA ALA A 172 -12.26 -0.93 -15.05
C ALA A 172 -12.76 0.46 -14.63
N ILE A 173 -14.08 0.69 -14.68
CA ILE A 173 -14.76 1.88 -14.16
C ILE A 173 -14.49 2.02 -12.67
N GLY A 174 -14.63 0.92 -11.91
CA GLY A 174 -14.32 0.91 -10.50
C GLY A 174 -12.89 1.24 -10.16
N VAL A 175 -11.92 0.95 -11.05
CA VAL A 175 -10.53 1.41 -10.88
C VAL A 175 -10.41 2.90 -11.20
N LYS A 176 -11.04 3.39 -12.27
CA LYS A 176 -11.00 4.81 -12.68
C LYS A 176 -11.68 5.75 -11.68
N SER A 177 -12.79 5.32 -11.08
CA SER A 177 -13.56 6.12 -10.12
C SER A 177 -13.09 5.93 -8.69
N ARG A 178 -12.12 5.04 -8.45
CA ARG A 178 -11.62 4.74 -7.12
C ARG A 178 -10.70 5.85 -6.66
N GLN A 179 -10.98 6.37 -5.47
CA GLN A 179 -10.00 7.18 -4.76
C GLN A 179 -8.88 6.27 -4.25
N ARG A 180 -7.65 6.66 -4.55
CA ARG A 180 -6.44 5.99 -4.04
C ARG A 180 -6.44 6.08 -2.52
N LYS A 181 -5.95 5.04 -1.88
CA LYS A 181 -5.85 4.96 -0.42
C LYS A 181 -4.40 4.80 -0.01
N ILE A 182 -4.06 5.38 1.13
CA ILE A 182 -2.83 5.07 1.84
C ILE A 182 -3.20 4.24 3.05
N PHE A 183 -2.54 3.10 3.19
CA PHE A 183 -2.73 2.11 4.23
C PHE A 183 -1.55 2.15 5.20
N THR A 184 -1.81 2.05 6.50
CA THR A 184 -0.79 1.91 7.54
C THR A 184 -1.11 0.72 8.43
N ASN A 185 -0.10 0.00 8.91
CA ASN A 185 -0.29 -1.17 9.75
C ASN A 185 -0.41 -0.80 11.23
N ASN A 186 -1.43 -1.33 11.90
CA ASN A 186 -1.65 -1.09 13.32
C ASN A 186 -1.07 -2.21 14.19
N ARG A 187 -0.74 -1.88 15.46
CA ARG A 187 -0.40 -2.86 16.50
C ARG A 187 -1.64 -3.66 16.94
N GLY A 188 -2.17 -4.50 16.06
CA GLY A 188 -3.29 -5.41 16.34
C GLY A 188 -4.25 -5.62 15.17
N GLU A 189 -4.94 -6.77 15.14
CA GLU A 189 -5.99 -7.06 14.15
C GLU A 189 -7.25 -6.24 14.47
N GLN A 190 -7.66 -5.37 13.55
CA GLN A 190 -8.93 -4.66 13.60
C GLN A 190 -10.01 -5.43 12.84
N ARG A 191 -11.25 -5.36 13.32
CA ARG A 191 -12.42 -5.96 12.66
C ARG A 191 -13.10 -4.89 11.81
N VAL A 192 -12.98 -4.99 10.50
CA VAL A 192 -13.72 -4.15 9.55
C VAL A 192 -14.78 -5.02 8.89
N GLY A 193 -16.02 -4.90 9.37
CA GLY A 193 -17.11 -5.82 9.02
C GLY A 193 -16.80 -7.25 9.47
N SER A 194 -16.92 -8.22 8.56
CA SER A 194 -16.58 -9.64 8.82
C SER A 194 -15.08 -9.95 8.72
N ARG A 195 -14.28 -9.04 8.15
CA ARG A 195 -12.87 -9.27 7.83
C ARG A 195 -11.98 -8.74 8.96
N ARG A 196 -11.00 -9.54 9.37
CA ARG A 196 -9.89 -9.07 10.21
C ARG A 196 -8.81 -8.54 9.29
N THR A 197 -8.49 -7.27 9.43
CA THR A 197 -7.36 -6.65 8.72
C THR A 197 -6.49 -5.92 9.72
N MET A 198 -5.21 -5.84 9.40
CA MET A 198 -4.24 -5.11 10.18
C MET A 198 -3.96 -3.72 9.59
N TRP A 199 -4.54 -3.46 8.42
CA TRP A 199 -4.39 -2.21 7.69
C TRP A 199 -5.53 -1.25 8.04
N SER A 200 -5.20 -0.07 8.56
CA SER A 200 -6.09 1.09 8.51
C SER A 200 -5.79 1.89 7.24
N HIS A 201 -6.74 2.68 6.77
CA HIS A 201 -6.54 3.48 5.57
C HIS A 201 -7.21 4.84 5.65
N VAL A 202 -6.62 5.77 4.90
CA VAL A 202 -7.20 7.09 4.61
C VAL A 202 -7.13 7.35 3.10
N VAL A 203 -7.90 8.31 2.61
CA VAL A 203 -7.83 8.74 1.21
C VAL A 203 -6.47 9.39 0.97
N PHE A 204 -5.81 8.97 -0.11
CA PHE A 204 -4.52 9.52 -0.52
C PHE A 204 -4.72 10.72 -1.45
N GLU A 205 -4.44 11.92 -0.92
CA GLU A 205 -4.55 13.21 -1.64
C GLU A 205 -3.21 13.96 -1.62
N HIS A 206 -2.17 13.37 -2.18
CA HIS A 206 -0.88 14.04 -2.31
C HIS A 206 -0.75 14.75 -3.67
N PRO A 207 -0.36 16.04 -3.74
CA PRO A 207 -0.32 16.79 -4.99
C PRO A 207 0.89 16.46 -5.89
N ALA A 208 1.94 15.86 -5.33
CA ALA A 208 3.18 15.64 -6.08
C ALA A 208 3.01 14.76 -7.33
N THR A 209 3.55 15.24 -8.43
CA THR A 209 3.69 14.51 -9.69
C THR A 209 5.15 14.48 -10.11
N PHE A 210 5.47 13.74 -11.18
CA PHE A 210 6.81 13.80 -11.77
C PHE A 210 7.16 15.20 -12.28
N ASP A 211 6.17 16.02 -12.64
CA ASP A 211 6.41 17.40 -13.10
C ASP A 211 6.82 18.33 -11.96
N THR A 212 6.24 18.13 -10.76
CA THR A 212 6.59 18.90 -9.57
C THR A 212 7.89 18.41 -8.90
N LEU A 213 8.34 17.20 -9.21
CA LEU A 213 9.53 16.60 -8.61
C LEU A 213 10.82 17.23 -9.17
N ALA A 214 11.63 17.82 -8.29
CA ALA A 214 12.91 18.42 -8.63
C ALA A 214 13.99 17.34 -8.84
N MET A 215 14.26 17.00 -10.10
CA MET A 215 15.24 15.98 -10.50
C MET A 215 15.69 16.21 -11.95
N GLU A 216 16.88 15.71 -12.29
CA GLU A 216 17.38 15.69 -13.67
C GLU A 216 16.35 15.03 -14.65
N PRO A 217 16.04 15.69 -15.78
CA PRO A 217 15.01 15.22 -16.72
C PRO A 217 15.26 13.82 -17.29
N LYS A 218 16.51 13.45 -17.55
CA LYS A 218 16.87 12.14 -18.11
C LYS A 218 16.56 11.01 -17.13
N LYS A 219 17.00 11.13 -15.87
CA LYS A 219 16.70 10.17 -14.79
C LYS A 219 15.20 10.08 -14.55
N LYS A 220 14.52 11.22 -14.53
CA LYS A 220 13.06 11.32 -14.39
C LYS A 220 12.33 10.49 -15.47
N GLN A 221 12.69 10.68 -16.74
CA GLN A 221 12.08 9.97 -17.87
C GLN A 221 12.38 8.46 -17.83
N GLU A 222 13.58 8.07 -17.42
CA GLU A 222 13.96 6.66 -17.26
C GLU A 222 13.05 5.95 -16.24
N ILE A 223 12.76 6.59 -15.11
CA ILE A 223 11.91 6.02 -14.06
C ILE A 223 10.46 5.94 -14.52
N ILE A 224 9.93 6.99 -15.16
CA ILE A 224 8.59 7.00 -15.76
C ILE A 224 8.45 5.84 -16.75
N ASN A 225 9.44 5.65 -17.63
CA ASN A 225 9.43 4.58 -18.61
C ASN A 225 9.46 3.19 -17.97
N ASP A 226 10.26 2.97 -16.91
CA ASP A 226 10.30 1.69 -16.18
C ASP A 226 8.92 1.38 -15.55
N LEU A 227 8.28 2.37 -14.90
CA LEU A 227 6.96 2.23 -14.28
C LEU A 227 5.87 1.91 -15.30
N ILE A 228 5.79 2.68 -16.38
CA ILE A 228 4.81 2.43 -17.45
C ILE A 228 5.06 1.07 -18.11
N THR A 229 6.32 0.70 -18.33
CA THR A 229 6.67 -0.61 -18.88
C THR A 229 6.23 -1.74 -17.95
N PHE A 230 6.47 -1.59 -16.64
CA PHE A 230 6.06 -2.56 -15.64
C PHE A 230 4.54 -2.80 -15.65
N THR A 231 3.74 -1.73 -15.68
CA THR A 231 2.26 -1.80 -15.69
C THR A 231 1.71 -2.53 -16.93
N LYS A 232 2.43 -2.51 -18.05
CA LYS A 232 2.05 -3.19 -19.30
C LYS A 232 2.61 -4.61 -19.43
N SER A 233 3.48 -5.04 -18.51
CA SER A 233 4.28 -6.26 -18.66
C SER A 233 3.66 -7.54 -18.08
N LYS A 234 2.35 -7.55 -17.75
CA LYS A 234 1.67 -8.72 -17.16
C LYS A 234 1.98 -10.04 -17.87
N ASP A 235 1.80 -10.06 -19.19
CA ASP A 235 1.98 -11.28 -20.00
C ASP A 235 3.46 -11.65 -20.14
N TYR A 236 4.36 -10.67 -20.12
CA TYR A 236 5.80 -10.91 -20.10
C TYR A 236 6.22 -11.64 -18.83
N TYR A 237 5.79 -11.16 -17.64
CA TYR A 237 6.07 -11.82 -16.36
C TYR A 237 5.48 -13.23 -16.31
N LYS A 238 4.25 -13.41 -16.81
CA LYS A 238 3.60 -14.73 -16.93
C LYS A 238 4.39 -15.67 -17.84
N LYS A 239 4.87 -15.19 -19.00
CA LYS A 239 5.65 -15.97 -19.97
C LYS A 239 6.97 -16.48 -19.39
N ILE A 240 7.66 -15.66 -18.60
CA ILE A 240 8.94 -16.04 -17.97
C ILE A 240 8.78 -16.75 -16.63
N GLY A 241 7.54 -17.03 -16.18
CA GLY A 241 7.26 -17.75 -14.94
C GLY A 241 7.63 -16.98 -13.67
N LYS A 242 7.65 -15.64 -13.70
CA LYS A 242 7.98 -14.80 -12.54
C LYS A 242 6.74 -14.11 -11.97
N ALA A 243 6.74 -13.90 -10.66
CA ALA A 243 5.73 -13.07 -10.00
C ALA A 243 5.78 -11.64 -10.58
N TRP A 244 4.62 -11.05 -10.85
CA TRP A 244 4.50 -9.72 -11.45
C TRP A 244 4.74 -8.62 -10.42
N LYS A 245 6.02 -8.45 -10.06
CA LYS A 245 6.50 -7.50 -9.07
C LYS A 245 7.74 -6.75 -9.56
N ARG A 246 7.99 -5.58 -8.97
CA ARG A 246 9.19 -4.77 -9.22
C ARG A 246 9.67 -4.14 -7.91
N GLY A 247 10.95 -4.30 -7.59
CA GLY A 247 11.57 -3.67 -6.43
C GLY A 247 12.33 -2.39 -6.78
N TYR A 248 12.13 -1.33 -6.00
CA TYR A 248 12.84 -0.05 -6.10
C TYR A 248 13.56 0.26 -4.79
N LEU A 249 14.79 0.75 -4.89
CA LEU A 249 15.54 1.31 -3.77
C LEU A 249 15.76 2.80 -4.04
N LEU A 250 15.18 3.66 -3.20
CA LEU A 250 15.41 5.09 -3.20
C LEU A 250 16.44 5.41 -2.11
N PHE A 251 17.60 5.93 -2.50
CA PHE A 251 18.65 6.23 -1.52
C PHE A 251 19.23 7.62 -1.72
N GLY A 252 19.68 8.24 -0.64
CA GLY A 252 20.31 9.57 -0.66
C GLY A 252 20.04 10.34 0.63
N PRO A 253 20.64 11.53 0.80
CA PRO A 253 20.51 12.35 2.00
C PRO A 253 19.04 12.62 2.40
N PRO A 254 18.77 12.89 3.69
CA PRO A 254 17.46 13.42 4.10
C PRO A 254 17.14 14.73 3.36
N GLY A 255 15.85 15.03 3.14
CA GLY A 255 15.45 16.26 2.42
C GLY A 255 15.57 16.21 0.89
N THR A 256 15.91 15.07 0.29
CA THR A 256 16.02 14.90 -1.18
C THR A 256 14.72 14.45 -1.86
N GLY A 257 13.62 14.32 -1.11
CA GLY A 257 12.30 14.01 -1.67
C GLY A 257 12.02 12.54 -1.94
N LYS A 258 12.62 11.60 -1.18
CA LYS A 258 12.35 10.15 -1.29
C LYS A 258 10.86 9.81 -1.15
N SER A 259 10.19 10.32 -0.11
CA SER A 259 8.75 10.10 0.09
C SER A 259 7.90 10.83 -0.95
N THR A 260 8.32 12.04 -1.38
CA THR A 260 7.69 12.78 -2.49
C THR A 260 7.75 12.01 -3.82
N MET A 261 8.87 11.32 -4.07
CA MET A 261 9.04 10.44 -5.23
C MET A 261 8.05 9.27 -5.21
N ILE A 262 7.86 8.62 -4.05
CA ILE A 262 6.85 7.55 -3.89
C ILE A 262 5.44 8.07 -4.20
N ALA A 263 5.10 9.26 -3.69
CA ALA A 263 3.81 9.89 -4.00
C ALA A 263 3.64 10.15 -5.50
N ALA A 264 4.67 10.67 -6.17
CA ALA A 264 4.66 10.88 -7.62
C ALA A 264 4.53 9.57 -8.41
N MET A 265 5.18 8.49 -7.97
CA MET A 265 5.04 7.15 -8.53
C MET A 265 3.58 6.66 -8.41
N ALA A 266 3.00 6.70 -7.21
CA ALA A 266 1.62 6.29 -6.96
C ALA A 266 0.62 7.09 -7.80
N ASN A 267 0.88 8.39 -7.95
CA ASN A 267 0.03 9.28 -8.75
C ASN A 267 0.10 8.97 -10.25
N LEU A 268 1.29 8.64 -10.79
CA LEU A 268 1.49 8.31 -12.19
C LEU A 268 0.78 7.01 -12.61
N ILE A 269 0.88 5.97 -11.79
CA ILE A 269 0.37 4.62 -12.13
C ILE A 269 -1.00 4.30 -11.49
N GLU A 270 -1.55 5.24 -10.71
CA GLU A 270 -2.83 5.12 -10.01
C GLU A 270 -2.91 3.95 -9.03
N TYR A 271 -1.85 3.76 -8.22
CA TYR A 271 -1.79 2.68 -7.23
C TYR A 271 -2.11 3.17 -5.82
N ASP A 272 -2.57 2.26 -4.97
CA ASP A 272 -2.64 2.50 -3.52
C ASP A 272 -1.25 2.39 -2.88
N ILE A 273 -1.06 3.08 -1.75
CA ILE A 273 0.18 3.04 -0.99
C ILE A 273 -0.04 2.22 0.28
N TYR A 274 0.83 1.27 0.57
CA TYR A 274 0.89 0.53 1.83
C TYR A 274 2.18 0.89 2.53
N ASP A 275 2.09 1.81 3.49
CA ASP A 275 3.18 2.22 4.33
C ASP A 275 3.38 1.21 5.46
N LEU A 276 4.45 0.42 5.36
CA LEU A 276 4.74 -0.69 6.26
C LEU A 276 5.77 -0.26 7.32
N GLU A 277 5.25 0.07 8.50
CA GLU A 277 6.06 0.34 9.68
C GLU A 277 6.52 -0.98 10.32
N LEU A 278 7.79 -1.34 10.13
CA LEU A 278 8.37 -2.59 10.64
C LEU A 278 8.40 -2.66 12.17
N THR A 279 8.53 -1.52 12.86
CA THR A 279 8.58 -1.43 14.34
C THR A 279 7.23 -1.75 15.01
N ALA A 280 6.13 -1.65 14.25
CA ALA A 280 4.79 -2.00 14.72
C ALA A 280 4.49 -3.50 14.54
N VAL A 281 5.37 -4.26 13.90
CA VAL A 281 5.21 -5.69 13.62
C VAL A 281 5.96 -6.51 14.67
N LYS A 282 5.25 -7.46 15.31
CA LYS A 282 5.79 -8.27 16.41
C LYS A 282 6.74 -9.36 15.91
N ASP A 283 6.34 -10.05 14.84
CA ASP A 283 7.07 -11.19 14.31
C ASP A 283 6.91 -11.37 12.78
N ASN A 284 7.70 -12.28 12.21
CA ASN A 284 7.68 -12.60 10.78
C ASN A 284 6.36 -13.21 10.30
N SER A 285 5.53 -13.79 11.18
CA SER A 285 4.22 -14.35 10.81
C SER A 285 3.19 -13.23 10.61
N GLU A 286 3.21 -12.21 11.47
CA GLU A 286 2.41 -11.00 11.33
C GLU A 286 2.81 -10.21 10.09
N LEU A 287 4.12 -10.05 9.84
CA LEU A 287 4.66 -9.47 8.61
C LEU A 287 4.12 -10.17 7.36
N ARG A 288 4.10 -11.51 7.38
CA ARG A 288 3.58 -12.32 6.28
C ARG A 288 2.09 -12.07 6.05
N LYS A 289 1.29 -11.99 7.12
CA LYS A 289 -0.15 -11.69 7.01
C LYS A 289 -0.37 -10.32 6.35
N LEU A 290 0.39 -9.30 6.77
CA LEU A 290 0.32 -7.95 6.21
C LEU A 290 0.59 -7.94 4.70
N LEU A 291 1.68 -8.58 4.27
CA LEU A 291 2.05 -8.65 2.84
C LEU A 291 1.04 -9.42 2.00
N ILE A 292 0.40 -10.46 2.54
CA ILE A 292 -0.65 -11.24 1.85
C ILE A 292 -1.97 -10.45 1.75
N ASP A 293 -2.33 -9.67 2.77
CA ASP A 293 -3.58 -8.88 2.80
C ASP A 293 -3.52 -7.61 1.94
N THR A 294 -2.37 -7.31 1.31
CA THR A 294 -2.25 -6.22 0.33
C THR A 294 -3.01 -6.54 -0.96
N SER A 295 -3.73 -5.54 -1.48
CA SER A 295 -4.44 -5.65 -2.76
C SER A 295 -3.47 -5.56 -3.95
N GLY A 296 -3.94 -5.93 -5.15
CA GLY A 296 -3.15 -5.69 -6.37
C GLY A 296 -3.25 -4.22 -6.82
N LYS A 297 -2.32 -3.78 -7.68
CA LYS A 297 -2.10 -2.36 -8.02
C LYS A 297 -1.75 -1.53 -6.78
N SER A 298 -0.75 -2.01 -6.04
CA SER A 298 -0.28 -1.41 -4.80
C SER A 298 1.22 -1.14 -4.84
N ILE A 299 1.64 -0.06 -4.19
CA ILE A 299 3.02 0.24 -3.83
C ILE A 299 3.18 -0.07 -2.34
N ILE A 300 4.04 -1.02 -1.99
CA ILE A 300 4.42 -1.31 -0.61
C ILE A 300 5.68 -0.51 -0.29
N VAL A 301 5.60 0.36 0.70
CA VAL A 301 6.68 1.24 1.11
C VAL A 301 7.27 0.73 2.41
N ILE A 302 8.59 0.63 2.45
CA ILE A 302 9.35 0.29 3.64
C ILE A 302 10.37 1.41 3.84
N GLU A 303 10.06 2.33 4.73
CA GLU A 303 10.91 3.49 4.98
C GLU A 303 12.10 3.15 5.90
N ASP A 304 13.22 3.84 5.67
CA ASP A 304 14.42 3.89 6.52
C ASP A 304 14.95 2.50 6.95
N ILE A 305 15.22 1.64 5.97
CA ILE A 305 15.73 0.29 6.23
C ILE A 305 17.09 0.28 6.93
N ASP A 306 17.86 1.37 6.87
CA ASP A 306 19.10 1.57 7.62
C ASP A 306 18.89 1.83 9.12
N CYS A 307 17.85 2.55 9.50
CA CYS A 307 17.49 2.75 10.91
C CYS A 307 16.95 1.45 11.53
N SER A 308 16.39 0.56 10.70
CA SER A 308 15.94 -0.77 11.10
C SER A 308 17.09 -1.77 11.30
N LEU A 309 18.37 -1.39 11.08
CA LEU A 309 19.51 -2.31 11.17
C LEU A 309 19.78 -2.86 12.58
N ASP A 310 19.20 -2.27 13.65
CA ASP A 310 19.16 -2.92 14.97
C ASP A 310 18.40 -4.27 14.96
N LEU A 311 17.62 -4.54 13.90
CA LEU A 311 16.95 -5.82 13.61
C LEU A 311 17.83 -6.83 12.84
N THR A 312 19.07 -6.47 12.45
CA THR A 312 19.98 -7.36 11.70
C THR A 312 20.86 -8.25 12.59
N GLY A 313 20.64 -8.25 13.90
CA GLY A 313 21.29 -9.20 14.80
C GLY A 313 22.76 -8.90 15.12
N GLN A 314 23.28 -7.74 14.71
CA GLN A 314 24.59 -7.27 15.16
C GLN A 314 24.52 -6.59 16.54
N ARG A 315 23.97 -7.29 17.54
CA ARG A 315 24.28 -6.93 18.94
C ARG A 315 25.77 -7.18 19.13
N LYS A 316 26.53 -6.10 19.29
CA LYS A 316 27.94 -6.10 19.70
C LYS A 316 28.16 -7.22 20.72
N LYS A 317 28.96 -8.23 20.35
CA LYS A 317 29.70 -9.07 21.31
C LYS A 317 30.63 -8.15 22.12
N LYS A 318 30.10 -7.43 23.10
CA LYS A 318 30.86 -6.66 24.09
C LYS A 318 30.25 -6.72 25.50
N GLU A 319 29.41 -7.71 25.79
CA GLU A 319 28.90 -7.98 27.15
C GLU A 319 29.14 -9.41 27.65
N LYS A 320 30.19 -10.09 27.14
CA LYS A 320 30.64 -11.38 27.68
C LYS A 320 32.10 -11.38 28.10
N GLU A 321 32.61 -10.26 28.63
CA GLU A 321 33.90 -10.23 29.33
C GLU A 321 33.90 -9.18 30.44
N LYS A 322 32.98 -9.27 31.41
CA LYS A 322 33.20 -8.75 32.77
C LYS A 322 32.40 -9.57 33.78
N GLY A 323 33.09 -10.16 34.74
CA GLY A 323 32.49 -10.66 35.99
C GLY A 323 32.70 -12.15 36.23
N GLU A 324 33.94 -12.56 36.47
CA GLU A 324 34.23 -13.77 37.25
C GLU A 324 33.47 -13.73 38.58
N LYS A 325 32.92 -14.89 38.95
CA LYS A 325 32.23 -15.13 40.21
C LYS A 325 33.18 -14.89 41.38
N LYS A 326 32.75 -14.09 42.35
CA LYS A 326 33.12 -14.28 43.76
C LYS A 326 31.86 -14.26 44.61
N ASP A 327 31.78 -15.29 45.45
CA ASP A 327 30.68 -15.67 46.32
C ASP A 327 30.37 -14.63 47.41
N GLY A 328 29.10 -14.64 47.84
CA GLY A 328 28.66 -14.12 49.13
C GLY A 328 27.71 -12.92 49.03
N ASP A 329 26.41 -13.16 48.87
CA ASP A 329 25.45 -13.04 49.97
C ASP A 329 24.01 -13.33 49.50
N LYS A 330 23.19 -13.81 50.43
CA LYS A 330 21.81 -14.26 50.20
C LYS A 330 20.93 -13.12 49.66
N ALA A 331 20.44 -13.26 48.43
CA ALA A 331 19.36 -12.44 47.87
C ALA A 331 18.16 -13.31 47.45
N ASN A 332 16.96 -12.79 47.73
CA ASN A 332 15.68 -13.50 47.75
C ASN A 332 15.26 -14.12 46.38
N PRO A 333 14.67 -15.34 46.35
CA PRO A 333 14.20 -15.99 45.11
C PRO A 333 13.04 -15.30 44.37
N ILE A 334 12.50 -14.20 44.91
CA ILE A 334 11.30 -13.52 44.39
C ILE A 334 11.66 -12.35 43.46
N GLU A 335 12.89 -11.82 43.53
CA GLU A 335 13.33 -10.73 42.64
C GLU A 335 13.88 -11.24 41.29
N GLU A 336 14.35 -12.48 41.22
CA GLU A 336 14.80 -13.08 39.96
C GLU A 336 13.63 -13.46 39.02
N GLU A 337 12.45 -13.78 39.56
CA GLU A 337 11.26 -14.03 38.73
C GLU A 337 10.62 -12.73 38.21
N LYS A 338 10.73 -11.61 38.95
CA LYS A 338 10.28 -10.30 38.46
C LYS A 338 11.23 -9.74 37.40
N LYS A 339 12.55 -9.84 37.58
CA LYS A 339 13.52 -9.44 36.53
C LYS A 339 13.42 -10.27 35.24
N LYS A 340 12.97 -11.53 35.32
CA LYS A 340 12.70 -12.34 34.11
C LYS A 340 11.39 -11.96 33.41
N LYS A 341 10.35 -11.56 34.16
CA LYS A 341 9.08 -11.09 33.59
C LYS A 341 9.15 -9.67 33.04
N ASP A 342 9.89 -8.79 33.70
CA ASP A 342 10.04 -7.40 33.25
C ASP A 342 11.01 -7.27 32.05
N ALA A 343 11.87 -8.26 31.81
CA ALA A 343 12.71 -8.35 30.61
C ALA A 343 11.98 -8.96 29.39
N GLU A 344 10.91 -9.75 29.60
CA GLU A 344 10.10 -10.32 28.51
C GLU A 344 9.09 -9.33 27.90
N ASP A 345 8.75 -8.24 28.62
CA ASP A 345 7.84 -7.20 28.13
C ASP A 345 8.54 -6.01 27.44
N SER A 346 9.87 -6.03 27.33
CA SER A 346 10.59 -5.22 26.36
C SER A 346 10.39 -5.82 24.96
N LYS A 347 9.22 -5.55 24.37
CA LYS A 347 8.85 -5.96 23.01
C LYS A 347 9.72 -5.25 21.96
N ASP A 348 10.97 -5.66 21.86
CA ASP A 348 11.73 -5.50 20.63
C ASP A 348 11.04 -6.35 19.55
N SER A 349 10.68 -5.74 18.42
CA SER A 349 10.14 -6.44 17.25
C SER A 349 11.12 -7.55 16.83
N LYS A 350 10.65 -8.80 16.74
CA LYS A 350 11.48 -9.95 16.29
C LYS A 350 11.58 -10.05 14.76
N VAL A 351 11.13 -9.01 14.06
CA VAL A 351 11.23 -8.91 12.61
C VAL A 351 12.70 -8.71 12.25
N THR A 352 13.17 -9.43 11.23
CA THR A 352 14.52 -9.21 10.69
C THR A 352 14.42 -8.77 9.25
N LEU A 353 15.36 -7.92 8.80
CA LEU A 353 15.43 -7.48 7.40
C LEU A 353 15.59 -8.68 6.45
N SER A 354 16.33 -9.72 6.87
CA SER A 354 16.41 -11.00 6.15
C SER A 354 15.05 -11.72 6.06
N GLY A 355 14.27 -11.72 7.15
CA GLY A 355 12.90 -12.24 7.17
C GLY A 355 12.00 -11.55 6.15
N LEU A 356 11.97 -10.22 6.16
CA LEU A 356 11.23 -9.40 5.20
C LEU A 356 11.59 -9.74 3.74
N LEU A 357 12.88 -9.81 3.43
CA LEU A 357 13.32 -10.10 2.07
C LEU A 357 13.04 -11.52 1.62
N ASN A 358 13.06 -12.50 2.53
CA ASN A 358 12.65 -13.86 2.21
C ASN A 358 11.17 -13.94 1.84
N PHE A 359 10.31 -13.10 2.42
CA PHE A 359 8.92 -12.99 1.99
C PHE A 359 8.77 -12.31 0.65
N ILE A 360 9.55 -11.26 0.41
CA ILE A 360 9.53 -10.51 -0.84
C ILE A 360 10.00 -11.39 -1.99
N ASP A 361 11.01 -12.24 -1.81
CA ASP A 361 11.56 -13.12 -2.86
C ASP A 361 10.84 -14.49 -2.95
N GLY A 362 10.24 -14.95 -1.86
CA GLY A 362 9.67 -16.30 -1.73
C GLY A 362 8.37 -16.56 -2.48
N LEU A 363 7.87 -17.81 -2.37
CA LEU A 363 6.64 -18.29 -3.05
C LEU A 363 5.40 -17.46 -2.73
N TRP A 364 5.35 -16.82 -1.56
CA TRP A 364 4.24 -15.96 -1.11
C TRP A 364 4.16 -14.66 -1.90
N SER A 365 5.24 -14.25 -2.55
CA SER A 365 5.30 -13.08 -3.41
C SER A 365 4.43 -13.22 -4.67
N ALA A 366 4.09 -14.45 -5.08
CA ALA A 366 3.14 -14.70 -6.17
C ALA A 366 1.68 -14.41 -5.77
N CYS A 367 1.39 -14.30 -4.47
CA CYS A 367 0.06 -14.02 -3.96
C CYS A 367 -0.21 -12.50 -4.00
N GLY A 368 -1.02 -12.05 -4.96
CA GLY A 368 -1.60 -10.70 -4.95
C GLY A 368 -1.43 -9.84 -6.20
N GLY A 369 -1.01 -10.42 -7.33
CA GLY A 369 -1.02 -9.72 -8.62
C GLY A 369 0.09 -8.68 -8.76
N GLU A 370 -0.22 -7.60 -9.47
CA GLU A 370 0.69 -6.49 -9.82
C GLU A 370 1.09 -5.69 -8.57
N LYS A 371 2.38 -5.72 -8.18
CA LYS A 371 2.88 -5.05 -6.97
C LYS A 371 4.22 -4.36 -7.20
N ILE A 372 4.37 -3.14 -6.68
CA ILE A 372 5.66 -2.46 -6.57
C ILE A 372 6.08 -2.44 -5.11
N ILE A 373 7.36 -2.64 -4.84
CA ILE A 373 7.93 -2.53 -3.50
C ILE A 373 9.00 -1.45 -3.55
N VAL A 374 8.88 -0.44 -2.70
CA VAL A 374 9.84 0.67 -2.60
C VAL A 374 10.47 0.65 -1.22
N PHE A 375 11.79 0.63 -1.20
CA PHE A 375 12.60 0.77 0.00
C PHE A 375 13.24 2.16 -0.01
N THR A 376 13.28 2.84 1.14
CA THR A 376 14.06 4.07 1.30
C THR A 376 15.22 3.86 2.25
N THR A 377 16.36 4.51 1.98
CA THR A 377 17.49 4.54 2.90
C THR A 377 18.27 5.83 2.78
N ASN A 378 18.85 6.30 3.89
CA ASN A 378 19.79 7.43 3.84
C ASN A 378 21.23 6.97 3.60
N TYR A 379 21.55 5.72 3.93
CA TYR A 379 22.91 5.17 3.96
C TYR A 379 22.98 3.81 3.25
N VAL A 380 23.08 3.83 1.91
CA VAL A 380 23.10 2.61 1.09
C VAL A 380 24.31 1.71 1.41
N GLU A 381 25.42 2.29 1.83
CA GLU A 381 26.66 1.62 2.21
C GLU A 381 26.54 0.79 3.49
N LYS A 382 25.54 1.06 4.34
CA LYS A 382 25.28 0.29 5.56
C LYS A 382 24.47 -0.98 5.29
N LEU A 383 23.90 -1.12 4.10
CA LEU A 383 23.10 -2.27 3.73
C LEU A 383 23.98 -3.42 3.24
N ASP A 384 23.66 -4.63 3.69
CA ASP A 384 24.33 -5.83 3.20
C ASP A 384 24.08 -5.99 1.67
N PRO A 385 25.14 -6.13 0.85
CA PRO A 385 25.02 -6.32 -0.59
C PRO A 385 24.09 -7.48 -1.02
N ALA A 386 23.91 -8.50 -0.17
CA ALA A 386 22.97 -9.60 -0.41
C ALA A 386 21.50 -9.14 -0.44
N LEU A 387 21.19 -8.00 0.18
CA LEU A 387 19.86 -7.40 0.22
C LEU A 387 19.55 -6.63 -1.06
N ILE A 388 20.57 -5.96 -1.62
CA ILE A 388 20.50 -5.05 -2.77
C ILE A 388 20.54 -5.79 -4.12
N ARG A 389 20.63 -7.13 -4.11
CA ARG A 389 20.69 -7.92 -5.35
C ARG A 389 19.38 -7.83 -6.17
N ARG A 390 19.53 -7.93 -7.49
CA ARG A 390 18.41 -8.00 -8.45
C ARG A 390 17.46 -9.16 -8.14
N GLY A 391 16.16 -8.95 -8.31
CA GLY A 391 15.09 -9.86 -7.87
C GLY A 391 14.43 -9.45 -6.55
N ARG A 392 15.14 -8.66 -5.71
CA ARG A 392 14.60 -8.02 -4.50
C ARG A 392 14.47 -6.51 -4.71
N MET A 393 15.58 -5.86 -5.06
CA MET A 393 15.67 -4.44 -5.41
C MET A 393 16.21 -4.40 -6.85
N ASP A 394 15.33 -4.17 -7.82
CA ASP A 394 15.69 -4.25 -9.24
C ASP A 394 16.23 -2.93 -9.78
N LYS A 395 15.64 -1.82 -9.31
CA LYS A 395 15.98 -0.46 -9.73
C LYS A 395 16.48 0.34 -8.54
N HIS A 396 17.70 0.85 -8.63
CA HIS A 396 18.26 1.75 -7.62
C HIS A 396 18.22 3.18 -8.15
N ILE A 397 17.65 4.08 -7.36
CA ILE A 397 17.47 5.48 -7.71
C ILE A 397 18.15 6.29 -6.61
N GLU A 398 19.22 6.98 -7.01
CA GLU A 398 19.89 7.95 -6.16
C GLU A 398 19.12 9.27 -6.19
N MET A 399 18.60 9.69 -5.03
CA MET A 399 18.04 11.00 -4.77
C MET A 399 19.18 11.92 -4.29
N SER A 400 19.89 12.51 -5.24
CA SER A 400 21.07 13.34 -4.98
C SER A 400 20.72 14.75 -4.49
N TYR A 401 21.74 15.53 -4.16
CA TYR A 401 21.65 16.98 -3.93
C TYR A 401 21.05 17.72 -5.13
N CYS A 402 20.60 18.96 -4.89
CA CYS A 402 19.89 19.78 -5.84
C CYS A 402 20.80 20.19 -7.01
N SER A 403 20.57 19.63 -8.19
CA SER A 403 21.23 20.08 -9.42
C SER A 403 20.58 21.35 -9.98
N PHE A 404 21.25 22.03 -10.90
CA PHE A 404 20.66 23.19 -11.57
C PHE A 404 19.34 22.88 -12.29
N GLU A 405 19.21 21.69 -12.88
CA GLU A 405 17.95 21.25 -13.49
C GLU A 405 16.85 21.03 -12.44
N ALA A 406 17.18 20.49 -11.26
CA ALA A 406 16.24 20.35 -10.16
C ALA A 406 15.84 21.73 -9.60
N PHE A 407 16.79 22.65 -9.46
CA PHE A 407 16.55 24.04 -9.06
C PHE A 407 15.57 24.73 -10.00
N LYS A 408 15.73 24.61 -11.33
CA LYS A 408 14.78 25.20 -12.29
C LYS A 408 13.33 24.73 -12.07
N VAL A 409 13.15 23.47 -11.71
CA VAL A 409 11.82 22.95 -11.35
C VAL A 409 11.30 23.61 -10.07
N LEU A 410 12.15 23.79 -9.06
CA LEU A 410 11.76 24.47 -7.82
C LEU A 410 11.47 25.96 -8.05
N ALA A 411 12.31 26.68 -8.79
CA ALA A 411 12.10 28.08 -9.13
C ALA A 411 10.78 28.29 -9.87
N ARG A 412 10.44 27.41 -10.81
CA ARG A 412 9.14 27.43 -11.48
C ARG A 412 7.99 27.14 -10.53
N ASN A 413 8.12 26.17 -9.63
CA ASN A 413 7.01 25.75 -8.77
C ASN A 413 6.74 26.72 -7.60
N TYR A 414 7.78 27.40 -7.09
CA TYR A 414 7.68 28.28 -5.91
C TYR A 414 7.56 29.76 -6.28
N LEU A 415 8.20 30.19 -7.38
CA LEU A 415 8.28 31.60 -7.78
C LEU A 415 7.72 31.86 -9.19
N ASP A 416 7.19 30.85 -9.88
CA ASP A 416 6.70 30.94 -11.26
C ASP A 416 7.76 31.48 -12.26
N LEU A 417 9.04 31.20 -12.01
CA LEU A 417 10.17 31.66 -12.84
C LEU A 417 10.68 30.57 -13.79
N GLU A 418 10.83 30.92 -15.08
CA GLU A 418 11.51 30.08 -16.07
C GLU A 418 12.97 30.51 -16.33
N SER A 419 13.27 31.80 -16.14
CA SER A 419 14.60 32.38 -16.35
C SER A 419 14.82 33.59 -15.45
N HIS A 420 16.03 33.78 -14.96
CA HIS A 420 16.42 34.96 -14.18
C HIS A 420 17.93 35.22 -14.34
N ASP A 421 18.37 36.48 -14.21
CA ASP A 421 19.78 36.85 -14.35
C ASP A 421 20.67 36.14 -13.31
N SER A 422 20.16 35.93 -12.10
CA SER A 422 20.85 35.20 -11.03
C SER A 422 20.99 33.69 -11.27
N PHE A 423 20.33 33.11 -12.27
CA PHE A 423 20.36 31.65 -12.48
C PHE A 423 21.76 31.15 -12.83
N GLU A 424 22.55 31.91 -13.60
CA GLU A 424 23.91 31.49 -13.94
C GLU A 424 24.84 31.56 -12.71
N THR A 425 24.65 32.55 -11.83
CA THR A 425 25.36 32.60 -10.54
C THR A 425 24.97 31.43 -9.65
N ILE A 426 23.67 31.14 -9.53
CA ILE A 426 23.14 30.02 -8.74
C ILE A 426 23.63 28.67 -9.30
N ARG A 427 23.72 28.52 -10.63
CA ARG A 427 24.29 27.33 -11.28
C ARG A 427 25.70 27.07 -10.77
N GLY A 428 26.58 28.08 -10.80
CA GLY A 428 27.95 27.95 -10.29
C GLY A 428 27.99 27.58 -8.81
N LEU A 429 27.15 28.21 -7.98
CA LEU A 429 27.05 27.91 -6.55
C LEU A 429 26.57 26.49 -6.27
N LEU A 430 25.61 25.96 -7.04
CA LEU A 430 25.08 24.60 -6.89
C LEU A 430 26.05 23.52 -7.39
N GLU A 431 26.91 23.83 -8.37
CA GLU A 431 27.94 22.90 -8.85
C GLU A 431 29.08 22.72 -7.82
N GLU A 432 29.40 23.76 -7.06
CA GLU A 432 30.42 23.71 -6.02
C GLU A 432 29.92 23.15 -4.68
N ASN A 433 28.63 23.33 -4.36
CA ASN A 433 28.08 23.08 -3.03
C ASN A 433 26.97 22.04 -3.02
N LYS A 434 26.97 21.20 -1.98
CA LYS A 434 25.95 20.17 -1.76
C LYS A 434 24.81 20.73 -0.91
N ILE A 435 23.73 21.15 -1.56
CA ILE A 435 22.50 21.61 -0.90
C ILE A 435 21.32 20.71 -1.25
N THR A 436 20.44 20.40 -0.29
CA THR A 436 19.30 19.52 -0.55
C THR A 436 18.16 20.28 -1.26
N PRO A 437 17.35 19.61 -2.08
CA PRO A 437 16.14 20.22 -2.64
C PRO A 437 15.20 20.83 -1.58
N ALA A 438 15.11 20.23 -0.39
CA ALA A 438 14.33 20.79 0.72
C ALA A 438 14.90 22.12 1.22
N ASP A 439 16.23 22.22 1.39
CA ASP A 439 16.87 23.47 1.81
C ASP A 439 16.72 24.56 0.74
N VAL A 440 16.82 24.19 -0.55
CA VAL A 440 16.57 25.12 -1.66
C VAL A 440 15.11 25.60 -1.62
N ALA A 441 14.16 24.68 -1.47
CA ALA A 441 12.73 25.01 -1.40
C ALA A 441 12.40 25.94 -0.22
N GLU A 442 13.01 25.74 0.94
CA GLU A 442 12.82 26.60 2.12
C GLU A 442 13.28 28.04 1.87
N ASN A 443 14.36 28.23 1.10
CA ASN A 443 14.85 29.56 0.75
C ASN A 443 14.07 30.22 -0.41
N LEU A 444 13.43 29.41 -1.26
CA LEU A 444 12.57 29.90 -2.35
C LEU A 444 11.13 30.14 -1.91
N MET A 445 10.72 29.67 -0.74
CA MET A 445 9.38 29.89 -0.21
C MET A 445 9.26 31.34 0.33
N PRO A 446 8.34 32.17 -0.21
CA PRO A 446 8.12 33.51 0.31
C PRO A 446 7.64 33.46 1.77
N LYS A 447 8.33 34.18 2.66
CA LYS A 447 8.01 34.20 4.10
C LYS A 447 7.06 35.33 4.48
N SER A 448 6.90 36.30 3.60
CA SER A 448 5.92 37.37 3.73
C SER A 448 5.29 37.70 2.37
N SER A 449 4.15 38.37 2.37
CA SER A 449 3.47 38.82 1.15
C SER A 449 4.24 39.91 0.38
N GLU A 450 5.29 40.47 0.98
CA GLU A 450 6.10 41.56 0.42
C GLU A 450 7.44 41.06 -0.16
N GLU A 451 7.81 39.80 0.05
CA GLU A 451 9.01 39.23 -0.53
C GLU A 451 8.81 38.97 -2.03
N ASP A 452 9.66 39.60 -2.84
CA ASP A 452 9.73 39.35 -4.27
C ASP A 452 10.66 38.16 -4.59
N ALA A 453 10.55 37.69 -5.83
CA ALA A 453 11.39 36.63 -6.36
C ALA A 453 12.89 36.94 -6.20
N ASP A 454 13.28 38.20 -6.36
CA ASP A 454 14.68 38.65 -6.25
C ASP A 454 15.22 38.47 -4.82
N THR A 455 14.41 38.81 -3.82
CA THR A 455 14.74 38.61 -2.41
C THR A 455 14.88 37.13 -2.08
N CYS A 456 13.97 36.27 -2.56
CA CYS A 456 14.07 34.82 -2.37
C CYS A 456 15.34 34.22 -3.00
N LEU A 457 15.66 34.62 -4.23
CA LEU A 457 16.87 34.16 -4.92
C LEU A 457 18.15 34.65 -4.23
N LYS A 458 18.15 35.89 -3.73
CA LYS A 458 19.27 36.43 -2.95
C LYS A 458 19.45 35.68 -1.63
N ASN A 459 18.36 35.39 -0.91
CA ASN A 459 18.37 34.60 0.32
C ASN A 459 18.97 33.21 0.08
N LEU A 460 18.62 32.57 -1.04
CA LEU A 460 19.20 31.28 -1.44
C LEU A 460 20.71 31.39 -1.67
N MET A 461 21.19 32.43 -2.37
CA MET A 461 22.62 32.64 -2.59
C MET A 461 23.37 32.80 -1.26
N GLU A 462 22.87 33.64 -0.36
CA GLU A 462 23.45 33.84 0.98
C GLU A 462 23.40 32.55 1.83
N ALA A 463 22.38 31.72 1.66
CA ALA A 463 22.29 30.42 2.34
C ALA A 463 23.34 29.43 1.81
N ILE A 464 23.56 29.36 0.50
CA ILE A 464 24.57 28.48 -0.09
C ILE A 464 25.98 28.91 0.34
N GLU A 465 26.27 30.22 0.35
CA GLU A 465 27.55 30.74 0.82
C GLU A 465 27.81 30.44 2.30
N ARG A 466 26.78 30.58 3.16
CA ARG A 466 26.89 30.19 4.58
C ARG A 466 27.15 28.70 4.75
N LEU A 467 26.46 27.84 4.00
CA LEU A 467 26.69 26.39 4.04
C LEU A 467 28.10 26.03 3.60
N LYS A 468 28.66 26.75 2.61
CA LYS A 468 30.05 26.57 2.16
C LYS A 468 31.05 26.87 3.29
N GLU A 469 30.86 27.98 3.99
CA GLU A 469 31.70 28.37 5.12
C GLU A 469 31.58 27.40 6.30
N GLU A 470 30.36 26.99 6.66
CA GLU A 470 30.13 25.99 7.72
C GLU A 470 30.75 24.63 7.38
N ALA A 471 30.66 24.19 6.11
CA ALA A 471 31.28 22.95 5.65
C ALA A 471 32.81 23.02 5.73
N ARG A 472 33.40 24.17 5.39
CA ARG A 472 34.85 24.41 5.53
C ARG A 472 35.28 24.30 6.99
N LEU A 473 34.58 24.97 7.91
CA LEU A 473 34.88 24.92 9.35
C LEU A 473 34.77 23.49 9.89
N LYS A 474 33.72 22.74 9.53
CA LYS A 474 33.55 21.34 9.95
C LYS A 474 34.66 20.43 9.40
N ALA A 475 35.11 20.64 8.16
CA ALA A 475 36.20 19.87 7.59
C ALA A 475 37.52 20.13 8.34
N GLU A 476 37.80 21.39 8.69
CA GLU A 476 38.97 21.76 9.50
C GLU A 476 38.90 21.18 10.91
N GLU A 477 37.72 21.13 11.54
CA GLU A 477 37.50 20.48 12.84
C GLU A 477 37.67 18.95 12.76
N GLU A 478 37.12 18.29 11.74
CA GLU A 478 37.29 16.85 11.54
C GLU A 478 38.74 16.46 11.26
N GLU A 479 39.49 17.26 10.50
CA GLU A 479 40.92 17.02 10.27
C GLU A 479 41.73 17.16 11.56
N LYS A 480 41.44 18.18 12.38
CA LYS A 480 42.06 18.33 13.71
C LYS A 480 41.73 17.14 14.61
N ALA A 481 40.46 16.72 14.66
CA ALA A 481 40.05 15.58 15.48
C ALA A 481 40.71 14.26 15.03
N LYS A 482 40.83 14.01 13.72
CA LYS A 482 41.53 12.83 13.19
C LYS A 482 43.02 12.86 13.52
N ALA A 483 43.65 14.03 13.44
CA ALA A 483 45.06 14.20 13.79
C ALA A 483 45.30 13.96 15.30
N GLU A 484 44.41 14.44 16.16
CA GLU A 484 44.44 14.18 17.60
C GLU A 484 44.24 12.68 17.92
N GLU A 485 43.28 12.03 17.28
CA GLU A 485 43.00 10.59 17.46
C GLU A 485 44.17 9.72 16.96
N GLU A 486 44.82 10.10 15.86
CA GLU A 486 46.02 9.44 15.36
C GLU A 486 47.22 9.64 16.30
N GLU A 487 47.40 10.85 16.86
CA GLU A 487 48.45 11.13 17.83
C GLU A 487 48.25 10.33 19.14
N GLU A 488 47.01 10.24 19.65
CA GLU A 488 46.67 9.40 20.80
C GLU A 488 46.94 7.92 20.52
N ARG A 489 46.57 7.43 19.33
CA ARG A 489 46.82 6.04 18.94
C ARG A 489 48.31 5.72 18.86
N LEU A 490 49.12 6.62 18.32
CA LEU A 490 50.59 6.49 18.28
C LEU A 490 51.21 6.54 19.69
N LYS A 491 50.69 7.37 20.60
CA LYS A 491 51.12 7.38 22.01
C LYS A 491 50.80 6.06 22.70
N ALA A 492 49.59 5.53 22.51
CA ALA A 492 49.16 4.25 23.07
C ALA A 492 49.97 3.05 22.54
N GLU A 493 50.37 3.08 21.26
CA GLU A 493 51.27 2.05 20.69
C GLU A 493 52.69 2.13 21.29
N LYS A 494 53.24 3.34 21.46
CA LYS A 494 54.55 3.54 22.10
C LYS A 494 54.56 3.12 23.57
N GLU A 495 53.48 3.35 24.32
CA GLU A 495 53.37 2.86 25.70
C GLU A 495 53.32 1.34 25.77
N LYS A 496 52.59 0.69 24.86
CA LYS A 496 52.56 -0.78 24.76
C LYS A 496 53.90 -1.39 24.36
N GLU A 497 54.68 -0.71 23.53
CA GLU A 497 56.05 -1.14 23.22
C GLU A 497 56.99 -1.00 24.43
N LYS A 498 56.91 0.11 25.16
CA LYS A 498 57.70 0.30 26.40
C LYS A 498 57.35 -0.73 27.48
N GLU A 499 56.08 -1.08 27.65
CA GLU A 499 55.66 -2.15 28.56
C GLU A 499 56.19 -3.53 28.13
N LYS A 500 56.24 -3.80 26.83
CA LYS A 500 56.84 -5.05 26.30
C LYS A 500 58.34 -5.09 26.53
N GLU A 501 59.05 -4.00 26.31
CA GLU A 501 60.49 -3.91 26.56
C GLU A 501 60.81 -4.08 28.06
N GLN A 502 60.04 -3.44 28.95
CA GLN A 502 60.21 -3.62 30.40
C GLN A 502 59.99 -5.06 30.84
N LYS A 503 58.93 -5.73 30.35
CA LYS A 503 58.70 -7.16 30.64
C LYS A 503 59.83 -8.05 30.13
N SER A 504 60.37 -7.77 28.94
CA SER A 504 61.50 -8.53 28.40
C SER A 504 62.79 -8.34 29.22
N ALA A 505 63.03 -7.14 29.75
CA ALA A 505 64.17 -6.85 30.61
C ALA A 505 64.03 -7.48 32.01
N GLU A 506 62.81 -7.60 32.52
CA GLU A 506 62.51 -8.33 33.76
C GLU A 506 62.74 -9.84 33.60
N GLU A 507 62.27 -10.44 32.51
CA GLU A 507 62.52 -11.86 32.20
C GLU A 507 64.02 -12.16 31.99
N GLU A 508 64.80 -11.24 31.42
CA GLU A 508 66.26 -11.39 31.33
C GLU A 508 66.96 -11.31 32.68
N LYS A 509 66.46 -10.47 33.60
CA LYS A 509 66.99 -10.39 34.97
C LYS A 509 66.67 -11.64 35.78
N GLU A 510 65.46 -12.19 35.67
CA GLU A 510 65.10 -13.46 36.31
C GLU A 510 65.94 -14.63 35.77
N LYS A 511 66.18 -14.69 34.45
CA LYS A 511 67.07 -15.71 33.86
C LYS A 511 68.52 -15.59 34.33
N LYS A 512 69.03 -14.37 34.54
CA LYS A 512 70.37 -14.16 35.09
C LYS A 512 70.45 -14.53 36.57
N ALA A 513 69.39 -14.29 37.35
CA ALA A 513 69.30 -14.69 38.75
C ALA A 513 69.25 -16.21 38.91
N SER A 514 68.47 -16.92 38.08
CA SER A 514 68.40 -18.39 38.10
C SER A 514 69.71 -19.05 37.70
N VAL A 515 70.50 -18.44 36.79
CA VAL A 515 71.82 -18.96 36.40
C VAL A 515 72.88 -18.73 37.50
N ALA A 516 72.71 -17.71 38.35
CA ALA A 516 73.56 -17.50 39.52
C ALA A 516 73.26 -18.53 40.63
N GLU A 517 71.98 -18.82 40.89
CA GLU A 517 71.55 -19.82 41.87
C GLU A 517 71.99 -21.27 41.52
N VAL A 518 72.04 -21.61 40.23
CA VAL A 518 72.49 -22.95 39.78
C VAL A 518 73.99 -23.16 39.98
N LYS A 519 74.80 -22.08 40.04
CA LYS A 519 76.24 -22.20 40.32
C LYS A 519 76.57 -22.37 41.79
N GLU A 520 75.66 -22.01 42.71
CA GLU A 520 75.89 -22.11 44.16
C GLU A 520 75.50 -23.48 44.73
N ASN A 521 74.57 -24.21 44.08
CA ASN A 521 74.10 -25.52 44.54
C ASN A 521 74.77 -26.73 43.85
N GLY A 522 75.91 -26.51 43.18
CA GLY A 522 76.61 -27.50 42.36
C GLY A 522 77.93 -28.02 42.92
N VAL A 523 78.10 -28.19 44.24
CA VAL A 523 79.21 -28.98 44.83
C VAL A 523 78.73 -29.74 46.07
N ILE A 524 78.14 -30.92 45.88
CA ILE A 524 78.23 -32.04 46.83
C ILE A 524 78.35 -33.35 46.04
N THR A 525 79.58 -33.84 45.91
CA THR A 525 79.96 -35.25 46.02
C THR A 525 81.32 -35.31 46.69
#